data_AF-A0A1F6URD4-F1
#
_entry.id   AF-A0A1F6URD4-F1
#
_cell.length_a   1.000
_cell.length_b   1.000
_cell.length_c   1.000
_cell.angle_alpha   90.00
_cell.angle_beta   90.00
_cell.angle_gamma   90.00
#
_symmetry.space_group_name_H-M   'P 1'
#
loop_
_entity.id
_entity.type
_entity.pdbx_description
1 polymer ?
#
loop_
_entity_poly.entity_id
_entity_poly.type
_entity_poly.pdbx_seq_one_letter_code
_entity_poly.pdbx_strand_id
1 'polypeptide(L)'
;MPQNHISFLHALFGENEEPPRKRILRSIKAKANSKRTITERFADWLTSGFGSMTFLTANVLFFALWVLFNTDQISGVSAFDPFPFILLITIISLEAIILEISVLISQNRNAKIDELREEIDLQINLISQKEATKIIKMLALLLEKEGIDLSQDPELKKMIRPVSEAEIEKRLEKEILG
;
A
#
# COMPACT_ATOMS: atom_id res chain seq x y z
N MET A 1 41.57 -14.21 29.45
CA MET A 1 40.59 -14.72 28.47
C MET A 1 39.41 -13.74 28.27
N PRO A 2 39.55 -12.62 27.51
CA PRO A 2 38.42 -11.69 27.29
C PRO A 2 37.98 -11.50 25.81
N GLN A 3 38.63 -12.13 24.82
CA GLN A 3 38.40 -11.81 23.40
C GLN A 3 37.15 -12.45 22.75
N ASN A 4 36.56 -13.50 23.35
CA ASN A 4 35.44 -14.22 22.72
C ASN A 4 34.09 -13.49 22.80
N HIS A 5 33.90 -12.58 23.76
CA HIS A 5 32.62 -11.89 23.94
C HIS A 5 32.35 -10.80 22.88
N ILE A 6 33.40 -10.12 22.41
CA ILE A 6 33.26 -9.06 21.40
C ILE A 6 32.91 -9.66 20.02
N SER A 7 33.46 -10.83 19.69
CA SER A 7 33.13 -11.54 18.45
C SER A 7 31.68 -12.03 18.39
N PHE A 8 31.10 -12.42 19.53
CA PHE A 8 29.69 -12.82 19.61
C PHE A 8 28.75 -11.62 19.40
N LEU A 9 29.05 -10.49 20.02
CA LEU A 9 28.27 -9.26 19.84
C LEU A 9 28.35 -8.74 18.40
N HIS A 10 29.53 -8.81 17.77
CA HIS A 10 29.69 -8.45 16.36
C HIS A 10 28.96 -9.41 15.40
N ALA A 11 28.80 -10.68 15.75
CA ALA A 11 27.99 -11.63 14.98
C ALA A 11 26.48 -11.42 15.18
N LEU A 12 26.06 -10.92 16.35
CA LEU A 12 24.66 -10.66 16.69
C LEU A 12 24.15 -9.32 16.10
N PHE A 13 25.03 -8.31 16.03
CA PHE A 13 24.72 -6.96 15.55
C PHE A 13 25.37 -6.61 14.20
N GLY A 14 26.00 -7.59 13.54
CA GLY A 14 26.84 -7.40 12.35
C GLY A 14 26.05 -7.08 11.08
N GLU A 15 26.10 -5.81 10.70
CA GLU A 15 26.15 -5.25 9.34
C GLU A 15 25.52 -6.10 8.22
N ASN A 16 24.21 -5.96 8.03
CA ASN A 16 23.59 -6.11 6.72
C ASN A 16 22.49 -5.04 6.59
N GLU A 17 22.93 -3.78 6.49
CA GLU A 17 22.10 -2.57 6.54
C GLU A 17 21.28 -2.28 5.26
N GLU A 18 20.81 -3.30 4.56
CA GLU A 18 19.60 -3.10 3.75
C GLU A 18 18.43 -3.49 4.65
N PRO A 19 17.59 -2.54 5.10
CA PRO A 19 16.45 -2.87 5.96
C PRO A 19 15.67 -3.99 5.26
N PRO A 20 15.38 -5.12 5.93
CA PRO A 20 14.83 -6.33 5.31
C PRO A 20 13.64 -6.03 4.38
N ARG A 21 12.85 -5.01 4.75
CA ARG A 21 11.75 -4.44 3.99
C ARG A 21 12.11 -4.14 2.52
N LYS A 22 13.21 -3.45 2.22
CA LYS A 22 13.54 -3.02 0.83
C LYS A 22 13.83 -4.20 -0.09
N ARG A 23 14.59 -5.19 0.40
CA ARG A 23 14.98 -6.37 -0.37
C ARG A 23 13.80 -7.33 -0.55
N ILE A 24 12.97 -7.50 0.48
CA ILE A 24 11.73 -8.27 0.40
C ILE A 24 10.77 -7.61 -0.61
N LEU A 25 10.55 -6.30 -0.50
CA LEU A 25 9.67 -5.57 -1.43
C LEU A 25 10.16 -5.63 -2.88
N ARG A 26 11.47 -5.51 -3.14
CA ARG A 26 12.05 -5.68 -4.49
C ARG A 26 11.85 -7.10 -5.02
N SER A 27 12.08 -8.12 -4.20
CA SER A 27 11.94 -9.53 -4.65
C SER A 27 10.49 -9.93 -4.88
N ILE A 28 9.55 -9.42 -4.08
CA ILE A 28 8.11 -9.60 -4.29
C ILE A 28 7.67 -8.87 -5.56
N LYS A 29 8.07 -7.60 -5.75
CA LYS A 29 7.77 -6.85 -6.98
C LYS A 29 8.34 -7.56 -8.21
N ALA A 30 9.56 -8.08 -8.14
CA ALA A 30 10.19 -8.82 -9.23
C ALA A 30 9.45 -10.13 -9.56
N LYS A 31 9.04 -10.90 -8.55
CA LYS A 31 8.25 -12.15 -8.73
C LYS A 31 6.83 -11.89 -9.22
N ALA A 32 6.21 -10.79 -8.80
CA ALA A 32 4.92 -10.35 -9.33
C ALA A 32 5.03 -9.93 -10.80
N ASN A 33 6.15 -9.29 -11.18
CA ASN A 33 6.40 -8.86 -12.56
C ASN A 33 6.68 -10.04 -13.51
N SER A 34 7.25 -11.15 -13.02
CA SER A 34 7.58 -12.33 -13.84
C SER A 34 6.39 -13.22 -14.19
N LYS A 35 5.22 -13.03 -13.56
CA LYS A 35 3.99 -13.79 -13.83
C LYS A 35 2.93 -13.00 -14.58
N ARG A 36 3.31 -11.90 -15.25
CA ARG A 36 2.34 -10.98 -15.83
C ARG A 36 1.67 -11.54 -17.08
N THR A 37 0.35 -11.71 -17.00
CA THR A 37 -0.51 -12.06 -18.12
C THR A 37 -0.65 -10.87 -19.09
N ILE A 38 -0.96 -11.13 -20.37
CA ILE A 38 -1.17 -10.07 -21.40
C ILE A 38 -2.21 -9.03 -20.92
N THR A 39 -3.22 -9.47 -20.18
CA THR A 39 -4.26 -8.64 -19.56
C THR A 39 -3.72 -7.67 -18.51
N GLU A 40 -2.73 -8.07 -17.71
CA GLU A 40 -2.11 -7.21 -16.69
C GLU A 40 -1.22 -6.14 -17.31
N ARG A 41 -0.59 -6.44 -18.46
CA ARG A 41 0.15 -5.45 -19.26
C ARG A 41 -0.77 -4.41 -19.87
N PHE A 42 -1.95 -4.83 -20.32
CA PHE A 42 -2.98 -3.92 -20.83
C PHE A 42 -3.52 -3.03 -19.70
N ALA A 43 -3.83 -3.61 -18.53
CA ALA A 43 -4.28 -2.84 -17.36
C ALA A 43 -3.24 -1.81 -16.89
N ASP A 44 -1.95 -2.13 -16.88
CA ASP A 44 -0.89 -1.17 -16.52
C ASP A 44 -0.71 -0.08 -17.60
N TRP A 45 -0.91 -0.39 -18.89
CA TRP A 45 -0.93 0.61 -19.96
C TRP A 45 -2.11 1.57 -19.82
N LEU A 46 -3.30 1.05 -19.55
CA LEU A 46 -4.49 1.87 -19.25
C LEU A 46 -4.24 2.72 -17.99
N THR A 47 -3.71 2.14 -16.92
CA THR A 47 -3.47 2.86 -15.65
C THR A 47 -2.39 3.95 -15.79
N SER A 48 -1.32 3.69 -16.55
CA SER A 48 -0.25 4.67 -16.79
C SER A 48 -0.62 5.73 -17.84
N GLY A 49 -1.48 5.38 -18.80
CA GLY A 49 -1.98 6.28 -19.83
C GLY A 49 -3.09 7.20 -19.34
N PHE A 50 -4.11 6.67 -18.67
CA PHE A 50 -5.31 7.41 -18.26
C PHE A 50 -5.12 8.32 -17.06
N GLY A 51 -4.08 8.10 -16.23
CA GLY A 51 -3.71 8.99 -15.14
C GLY A 51 -2.83 10.17 -15.55
N SER A 52 -2.44 10.27 -16.84
CA SER A 52 -1.54 11.30 -17.31
C SER A 52 -2.28 12.57 -17.72
N MET A 53 -1.73 13.73 -17.34
CA MET A 53 -2.18 15.05 -17.79
C MET A 53 -2.20 15.16 -19.33
N THR A 54 -1.37 14.38 -20.02
CA THR A 54 -1.31 14.32 -21.49
C THR A 54 -2.55 13.68 -22.11
N PHE A 55 -3.14 12.65 -21.48
CA PHE A 55 -4.34 12.00 -21.98
C PHE A 55 -5.57 12.91 -21.86
N LEU A 56 -5.71 13.58 -20.72
CA LEU A 56 -6.75 14.60 -20.52
C LEU A 56 -6.66 15.70 -21.58
N THR A 57 -5.45 16.22 -21.82
CA THR A 57 -5.23 17.29 -22.80
C THR A 57 -5.56 16.83 -24.23
N ALA A 58 -5.16 15.60 -24.59
CA ALA A 58 -5.48 15.03 -25.90
C ALA A 58 -7.00 14.87 -26.11
N ASN A 59 -7.72 14.40 -25.09
CA ASN A 59 -9.18 14.27 -25.14
C ASN A 59 -9.88 15.63 -25.30
N VAL A 60 -9.48 16.63 -24.53
CA VAL A 60 -10.02 18.00 -24.65
C VAL A 60 -9.78 18.58 -26.05
N LEU A 61 -8.58 18.39 -26.62
CA LEU A 61 -8.28 18.83 -27.98
C LEU A 61 -9.11 18.06 -29.02
N PHE A 62 -9.28 16.75 -28.85
CA PHE A 62 -10.13 15.94 -29.72
C PHE A 62 -11.58 16.45 -29.72
N PHE A 63 -12.16 16.71 -28.54
CA PHE A 63 -13.51 17.28 -28.44
C PHE A 63 -13.61 18.67 -29.06
N ALA A 64 -12.63 19.54 -28.81
CA ALA A 64 -12.59 20.87 -29.41
C ALA A 64 -12.54 20.79 -30.95
N LEU A 65 -11.68 19.94 -31.51
CA LEU A 65 -11.61 19.72 -32.95
C LEU A 65 -12.93 19.15 -33.49
N TRP A 66 -13.52 18.15 -32.83
CA TRP A 66 -14.77 17.54 -33.26
C TRP A 66 -15.92 18.56 -33.36
N VAL A 67 -16.05 19.41 -32.34
CA VAL A 67 -17.07 20.48 -32.33
C VAL A 67 -16.77 21.53 -33.40
N LEU A 68 -15.51 21.94 -33.58
CA LEU A 68 -15.13 22.88 -34.65
C LEU A 68 -15.45 22.34 -36.04
N PHE A 69 -15.20 21.05 -36.31
CA PHE A 69 -15.48 20.44 -37.61
C PHE A 69 -16.97 20.20 -37.88
N ASN A 70 -17.78 19.95 -36.84
CA ASN A 70 -19.21 19.66 -36.99
C ASN A 70 -20.13 20.88 -36.77
N THR A 71 -19.57 22.02 -36.35
CA THR A 71 -20.29 23.29 -36.44
C THR A 71 -20.14 23.77 -37.89
N ASP A 72 -21.24 23.93 -38.64
CA ASP A 72 -21.34 24.30 -40.07
C ASP A 72 -20.65 25.64 -40.48
N GLN A 73 -19.61 26.09 -39.79
CA GLN A 73 -18.80 27.25 -40.12
C GLN A 73 -17.95 27.07 -41.39
N ILE A 74 -17.77 25.84 -41.87
CA ILE A 74 -17.05 25.54 -43.11
C ILE A 74 -18.07 25.38 -44.25
N SER A 75 -18.20 26.41 -45.09
CA SER A 75 -19.13 26.39 -46.23
C SER A 75 -18.81 25.24 -47.19
N GLY A 76 -19.71 24.26 -47.31
CA GLY A 76 -19.64 23.17 -48.30
C GLY A 76 -19.42 21.76 -47.75
N VAL A 77 -19.26 21.58 -46.43
CA VAL A 77 -19.18 20.25 -45.79
C VAL A 77 -20.47 19.99 -45.03
N SER A 78 -21.17 18.90 -45.35
CA SER A 78 -22.32 18.47 -44.54
C SER A 78 -21.84 18.07 -43.15
N ALA A 79 -22.41 18.62 -42.08
CA ALA A 79 -22.12 18.19 -40.72
C ALA A 79 -22.30 16.67 -40.58
N PHE A 80 -21.23 15.98 -40.19
CA PHE A 80 -21.20 14.52 -40.03
C PHE A 80 -21.94 14.08 -38.76
N ASP A 81 -21.83 14.87 -37.70
CA ASP A 81 -22.51 14.70 -36.41
C ASP A 81 -23.20 16.02 -36.04
N PRO A 82 -24.41 16.31 -36.57
CA PRO A 82 -25.13 17.53 -36.26
C PRO A 82 -25.51 17.60 -34.78
N PHE A 83 -25.66 18.82 -34.25
CA PHE A 83 -26.19 19.02 -32.90
C PHE A 83 -27.52 18.25 -32.76
N PRO A 84 -27.66 17.34 -31.76
CA PRO A 84 -26.98 17.30 -30.46
C PRO A 84 -25.72 16.40 -30.32
N PHE A 85 -25.02 16.06 -31.41
CA PHE A 85 -23.78 15.25 -31.41
C PHE A 85 -23.94 13.82 -30.85
N ILE A 86 -24.89 13.06 -31.41
CA ILE A 86 -25.23 11.71 -30.89
C ILE A 86 -24.06 10.72 -31.01
N LEU A 87 -23.23 10.84 -32.05
CA LEU A 87 -22.08 9.96 -32.24
C LEU A 87 -21.01 10.25 -31.19
N LEU A 88 -20.71 11.54 -30.96
CA LEU A 88 -19.78 11.97 -29.94
C LEU A 88 -20.20 11.47 -28.55
N ILE A 89 -21.46 11.68 -28.18
CA ILE A 89 -22.01 11.23 -26.88
C ILE A 89 -21.90 9.71 -26.72
N THR A 90 -22.17 8.96 -27.78
CA THR A 90 -22.09 7.48 -27.75
C THR A 90 -20.66 7.01 -27.50
N ILE A 91 -19.68 7.59 -28.22
CA ILE A 91 -18.26 7.24 -28.06
C ILE A 91 -17.77 7.60 -26.64
N ILE A 92 -18.11 8.80 -26.15
CA ILE A 92 -17.73 9.25 -24.81
C ILE A 92 -18.32 8.35 -23.73
N SER A 93 -19.59 7.95 -23.85
CA SER A 93 -20.21 7.08 -22.83
C SER A 93 -19.55 5.71 -22.77
N LEU A 94 -19.16 5.13 -23.92
CA LEU A 94 -18.41 3.89 -23.97
C LEU A 94 -17.00 4.05 -23.37
N GLU A 95 -16.30 5.14 -23.70
CA GLU A 95 -14.99 5.46 -23.14
C GLU A 95 -15.05 5.59 -21.61
N ALA A 96 -16.06 6.29 -21.09
CA ALA A 96 -16.28 6.45 -19.66
C ALA A 96 -16.48 5.11 -18.92
N ILE A 97 -17.27 4.20 -19.47
CA ILE A 97 -17.49 2.86 -18.88
C ILE A 97 -16.17 2.06 -18.82
N ILE A 98 -15.38 2.10 -19.90
CA ILE A 98 -14.07 1.41 -19.95
C ILE A 98 -13.12 1.99 -18.90
N LEU A 99 -13.11 3.32 -18.73
CA LEU A 99 -12.32 4.00 -17.72
C LEU A 99 -12.74 3.59 -16.30
N GLU A 100 -14.05 3.63 -16.01
CA GLU A 100 -14.59 3.28 -14.69
C GLU A 100 -14.26 1.83 -14.31
N ILE A 101 -14.44 0.87 -15.22
CA ILE A 101 -14.08 -0.53 -15.00
C ILE A 101 -12.58 -0.67 -14.78
N SER A 102 -11.75 0.03 -15.55
CA SER A 102 -10.29 0.00 -15.39
C SER A 102 -9.86 0.52 -14.02
N VAL A 103 -10.49 1.62 -13.56
CA VAL A 103 -10.28 2.18 -12.23
C VAL A 103 -10.73 1.20 -11.14
N LEU A 104 -11.90 0.58 -11.26
CA LEU A 104 -12.40 -0.42 -10.31
C LEU A 104 -11.47 -1.64 -10.21
N ILE A 105 -10.95 -2.12 -11.34
CA ILE A 105 -9.96 -3.21 -11.34
C ILE A 105 -8.69 -2.80 -10.59
N SER A 106 -8.19 -1.58 -10.84
CA SER A 106 -7.00 -1.07 -10.14
C SER A 106 -7.27 -0.86 -8.65
N GLN A 107 -8.45 -0.36 -8.28
CA GLN A 107 -8.87 -0.17 -6.90
C GLN A 107 -8.97 -1.50 -6.16
N ASN A 108 -9.61 -2.51 -6.74
CA ASN A 108 -9.72 -3.85 -6.14
C ASN A 108 -8.34 -4.50 -5.94
N ARG A 109 -7.44 -4.34 -6.91
CA ARG A 109 -6.04 -4.81 -6.78
C ARG A 109 -5.31 -4.09 -5.65
N ASN A 110 -5.45 -2.78 -5.55
CA ASN A 110 -4.79 -1.99 -4.50
C ASN A 110 -5.36 -2.31 -3.11
N ALA A 111 -6.68 -2.46 -2.98
CA ALA A 111 -7.34 -2.85 -1.73
C ALA A 111 -6.77 -4.16 -1.17
N LYS A 112 -6.61 -5.18 -2.03
CA LYS A 112 -6.01 -6.46 -1.63
C LYS A 112 -4.54 -6.35 -1.21
N ILE A 113 -3.78 -5.46 -1.86
CA ILE A 113 -2.38 -5.19 -1.49
C ILE A 113 -2.31 -4.46 -0.14
N ASP A 114 -3.22 -3.51 0.08
CA ASP A 114 -3.27 -2.71 1.30
C ASP A 114 -3.72 -3.56 2.49
N GLU A 115 -4.71 -4.45 2.32
CA GLU A 115 -5.12 -5.44 3.33
C GLU A 115 -3.95 -6.34 3.76
N LEU A 116 -3.19 -6.89 2.79
CA LEU A 116 -2.02 -7.71 3.10
C LEU A 116 -0.91 -6.91 3.80
N ARG A 117 -0.72 -5.64 3.43
CA ARG A 117 0.25 -4.76 4.10
C ARG A 117 -0.16 -4.48 5.54
N GLU A 118 -1.44 -4.24 5.78
CA GLU A 118 -1.98 -4.02 7.12
C GLU A 118 -1.80 -5.25 8.00
N GLU A 119 -2.09 -6.44 7.48
CA GLU A 119 -1.86 -7.70 8.20
C GLU A 119 -0.37 -7.90 8.56
N ILE A 120 0.53 -7.66 7.60
CA ILE A 120 1.98 -7.78 7.83
C ILE A 120 2.47 -6.74 8.85
N ASP A 121 2.04 -5.48 8.72
CA ASP A 121 2.46 -4.40 9.62
C ASP A 121 1.92 -4.68 11.05
N LEU A 122 0.71 -5.24 11.20
CA LEU A 122 0.20 -5.72 12.49
C LEU A 122 1.09 -6.83 13.06
N GLN A 123 1.42 -7.85 12.27
CA GLN A 123 2.29 -8.95 12.72
C GLN A 123 3.68 -8.45 13.16
N ILE A 124 4.29 -7.55 12.40
CA ILE A 124 5.59 -6.93 12.75
C ILE A 124 5.46 -6.17 14.07
N ASN A 125 4.42 -5.36 14.25
CA ASN A 125 4.20 -4.63 15.49
C ASN A 125 4.04 -5.57 16.70
N LEU A 126 3.32 -6.68 16.54
CA LEU A 126 3.18 -7.68 17.61
C LEU A 126 4.52 -8.34 17.97
N ILE A 127 5.34 -8.66 16.96
CA ILE A 127 6.68 -9.22 17.18
C ILE A 127 7.56 -8.20 17.91
N SER A 128 7.64 -6.96 17.41
CA SER A 128 8.42 -5.89 18.03
C SER A 128 7.99 -5.61 19.47
N GLN A 129 6.68 -5.67 19.76
CA GLN A 129 6.18 -5.53 21.11
C GLN A 129 6.58 -6.71 22.00
N LYS A 130 6.46 -7.96 21.52
CA LYS A 130 6.92 -9.15 22.25
C LYS A 130 8.42 -9.08 22.54
N GLU A 131 9.23 -8.64 21.59
CA GLU A 131 10.67 -8.42 21.74
C GLU A 131 10.98 -7.33 22.76
N ALA A 132 10.31 -6.17 22.68
CA ALA A 132 10.45 -5.08 23.64
C ALA A 132 10.10 -5.54 25.07
N THR A 133 8.97 -6.22 25.25
CA THR A 133 8.59 -6.80 26.55
C THR A 133 9.62 -7.82 27.04
N LYS A 134 10.21 -8.64 26.15
CA LYS A 134 11.27 -9.59 26.52
C LYS A 134 12.54 -8.88 26.97
N ILE A 135 12.94 -7.82 26.28
CA ILE A 135 14.09 -6.98 26.67
C ILE A 135 13.84 -6.35 28.05
N ILE A 136 12.66 -5.76 28.26
CA ILE A 136 12.28 -5.18 29.56
C ILE A 136 12.32 -6.23 30.67
N LYS A 137 11.80 -7.45 30.44
CA LYS A 137 11.87 -8.56 31.41
C LYS A 137 13.32 -8.95 31.72
N MET A 138 14.18 -9.05 30.70
CA MET A 138 15.59 -9.37 30.90
C MET A 138 16.32 -8.29 31.71
N LEU A 139 16.05 -7.02 31.42
CA LEU A 139 16.60 -5.89 32.18
C LEU A 139 16.10 -5.90 33.63
N ALA A 140 14.81 -6.16 33.86
CA ALA A 140 14.24 -6.26 35.19
C ALA A 140 14.92 -7.36 36.02
N LEU A 141 15.14 -8.54 35.44
CA LEU A 141 15.85 -9.65 36.08
C LEU A 141 17.31 -9.31 36.42
N LEU A 142 17.99 -8.53 35.58
CA LEU A 142 19.35 -8.06 35.85
C LEU A 142 19.38 -7.06 37.02
N LEU A 143 18.48 -6.08 37.03
CA LEU A 143 18.38 -5.07 38.09
C LEU A 143 18.01 -5.70 39.44
N GLU A 144 17.11 -6.68 39.46
CA GLU A 144 16.74 -7.44 40.65
C GLU A 144 17.95 -8.20 41.22
N LYS A 145 18.78 -8.80 40.35
CA LYS A 145 20.02 -9.47 40.75
C LYS A 145 21.05 -8.51 41.37
N GLU A 146 21.08 -7.25 40.92
CA GLU A 146 21.92 -6.19 41.50
C GLU A 146 21.32 -5.59 42.80
N GLY A 147 20.18 -6.12 43.27
CA GLY A 147 19.55 -5.71 44.53
C GLY A 147 18.67 -4.46 44.42
N ILE A 148 18.31 -4.04 43.21
CA ILE A 148 17.42 -2.91 42.97
C ILE A 148 15.97 -3.40 43.04
N ASP A 149 15.19 -2.88 43.99
CA ASP A 149 13.77 -3.24 44.13
C ASP A 149 12.90 -2.54 43.06
N LEU A 150 12.42 -3.32 42.09
CA LEU A 150 11.53 -2.86 41.03
C LEU A 150 10.04 -2.97 41.41
N SER A 151 9.72 -3.47 42.61
CA SER A 151 8.33 -3.73 43.03
C SER A 151 7.47 -2.46 43.07
N GLN A 152 8.10 -1.30 43.23
CA GLN A 152 7.46 0.00 43.35
C GLN A 152 7.24 0.71 42.01
N ASP A 153 7.67 0.14 40.88
CA ASP A 153 7.45 0.76 39.56
C ASP A 153 6.12 0.27 38.94
N PRO A 154 5.04 1.08 38.98
CA PRO A 154 3.75 0.72 38.39
C PRO A 154 3.78 0.78 36.85
N GLU A 155 4.71 1.51 36.24
CA GLU A 155 4.84 1.63 34.78
C GLU A 155 5.48 0.36 34.21
N LEU A 156 6.55 -0.13 34.83
CA LEU A 156 7.17 -1.41 34.49
C LEU A 156 6.17 -2.58 34.55
N LYS A 157 5.33 -2.62 35.60
CA LYS A 157 4.26 -3.62 35.74
C LYS A 157 3.21 -3.55 34.63
N LYS A 158 2.99 -2.38 34.02
CA LYS A 158 2.10 -2.23 32.86
C LYS A 158 2.78 -2.69 31.58
N MET A 159 4.05 -2.34 31.36
CA MET A 159 4.80 -2.69 30.15
C MET A 159 5.13 -4.19 30.03
N ILE A 160 5.27 -4.88 31.15
CA ILE A 160 5.55 -6.34 31.19
C ILE A 160 4.30 -7.18 30.89
N ARG A 161 3.10 -6.58 30.97
CA ARG A 161 1.86 -7.31 30.67
C ARG A 161 1.92 -7.77 29.20
N PRO A 162 1.74 -9.08 28.95
CA PRO A 162 1.65 -9.54 27.58
C PRO A 162 0.45 -8.84 26.95
N VAL A 163 0.66 -8.22 25.79
CA VAL A 163 -0.45 -7.84 24.93
C VAL A 163 -1.04 -9.15 24.43
N SER A 164 -2.11 -9.58 25.10
CA SER A 164 -2.80 -10.80 24.75
C SER A 164 -3.59 -10.56 23.46
N GLU A 165 -3.54 -11.52 22.55
CA GLU A 165 -4.35 -11.51 21.31
C GLU A 165 -5.84 -11.30 21.64
N ALA A 166 -6.30 -11.84 22.77
CA ALA A 166 -7.65 -11.63 23.31
C ALA A 166 -7.98 -10.17 23.66
N GLU A 167 -7.01 -9.35 24.06
CA GLU A 167 -7.25 -7.92 24.33
C GLU A 167 -7.30 -7.09 23.05
N ILE A 168 -6.60 -7.52 22.00
CA ILE A 168 -6.70 -6.92 20.66
C ILE A 168 -8.05 -7.27 20.05
N GLU A 169 -8.45 -8.55 20.08
CA GLU A 169 -9.75 -9.03 19.61
C GLU A 169 -10.90 -8.28 20.30
N LYS A 170 -10.85 -8.17 21.64
CA LYS A 170 -11.87 -7.45 22.41
C LYS A 170 -11.91 -5.95 22.12
N ARG A 171 -10.79 -5.33 21.74
CA ARG A 171 -10.76 -3.91 21.33
C ARG A 171 -11.33 -3.73 19.92
N LEU A 172 -10.98 -4.61 18.99
CA LEU A 172 -11.52 -4.62 17.64
C LEU A 172 -13.04 -4.87 17.63
N GLU A 173 -13.52 -5.85 18.40
CA GLU A 173 -14.96 -6.10 18.57
C GLU A 173 -15.69 -4.87 19.09
N LYS A 174 -15.10 -4.16 20.06
CA LYS A 174 -15.71 -2.96 20.64
C LYS A 174 -15.75 -1.78 19.67
N GLU A 175 -14.81 -1.69 18.75
CA GLU A 175 -14.72 -0.60 17.76
C GLU A 175 -15.55 -0.88 16.50
N ILE A 176 -15.81 -2.15 16.18
CA ILE A 176 -16.68 -2.58 15.07
C ILE A 176 -18.16 -2.66 15.51
N LEU A 177 -18.44 -3.08 16.74
CA LEU A 177 -19.81 -3.30 17.26
C LEU A 177 -20.32 -2.21 18.21
N GLY A 178 -19.47 -1.25 18.57
CA GLY A 178 -19.81 -0.11 19.43
C GLY A 178 -20.13 1.13 18.62
#